data_AF-A0A397DYC3-F1
#
_entry.id   AF-A0A397DYC3-F1
#
_cell.length_a   1.000
_cell.length_b   1.000
_cell.length_c   1.000
_cell.angle_alpha   90.00
_cell.angle_beta   90.00
_cell.angle_gamma   90.00
#
_symmetry.space_group_name_H-M   'P 1'
#
loop_
_entity.id
_entity.type
_entity.pdbx_description
1 polymer ?
#
loop_
_entity_poly.entity_id
_entity_poly.type
_entity_poly.pdbx_seq_one_letter_code
_entity_poly.pdbx_strand_id
1 'polypeptide(L)'
;SNNPFKASEVTSRPLLDLVAKAKHDLAQRNYTTAAALFSNLLEQIARFPGVPKEVEPIRAQATFYRGICRYQQVAQTRLNELVQQKITWRTAVTEWQVEATDDLNQSIRFKVEATTAAFTLGSLFVKTFQAIEMLTNALTYFTNGPTPGAVPILLQRGDAWEQLGQPQLAKDDYKVVLGVIQFHEAATERLAALETHQAKYHVGFDTDSYKRAFAIEPSGICRRRNDPMISLALLNEIDSPAEFGEACDSLRDARQRAVYLEMMKKKEAKVARQERVAQVKQRMREIQERRAMEKEEEDQLEREAEIEFARRQKALELQREENERQWMQYEEAAQRWVESERERIRLEELEALEEARRKEEAKAEYKKRLARRGGLRQGGRTRGGKR
;
A
#
# COMPACT_ATOMS: atom_id res chain seq x y z
N SER A 1 -40.98 -76.10 35.33
CA SER A 1 -40.72 -76.12 33.88
C SER A 1 -39.27 -75.69 33.63
N ASN A 2 -38.30 -76.59 33.84
CA ASN A 2 -36.89 -76.37 33.52
C ASN A 2 -36.64 -76.79 32.07
N ASN A 3 -36.99 -75.91 31.13
CA ASN A 3 -36.67 -76.15 29.72
C ASN A 3 -35.31 -75.50 29.42
N PRO A 4 -34.21 -76.26 29.26
CA PRO A 4 -32.86 -75.73 29.08
C PRO A 4 -32.72 -74.84 27.85
N PHE A 5 -33.56 -75.05 26.83
CA PHE A 5 -33.60 -74.21 25.63
C PHE A 5 -34.05 -72.76 25.91
N LYS A 6 -35.00 -72.56 26.85
CA LYS A 6 -35.44 -71.20 27.23
C LYS A 6 -34.37 -70.40 27.99
N ALA A 7 -33.47 -71.07 28.71
CA ALA A 7 -32.38 -70.39 29.42
C ALA A 7 -31.22 -69.98 28.49
N SER A 8 -30.94 -70.80 27.45
CA SER A 8 -29.94 -70.50 26.41
C SER A 8 -30.30 -69.30 25.52
N GLU A 9 -31.58 -69.18 25.14
CA GLU A 9 -32.06 -68.06 24.32
C GLU A 9 -32.03 -66.72 25.08
N VAL A 10 -32.35 -66.74 26.37
CA VAL A 10 -32.37 -65.53 27.21
C VAL A 10 -30.94 -64.99 27.44
N THR A 11 -29.92 -65.86 27.44
CA THR A 11 -28.52 -65.47 27.66
C THR A 11 -27.79 -65.09 26.37
N SER A 12 -28.10 -65.72 25.23
CA SER A 12 -27.41 -65.48 23.95
C SER A 12 -27.98 -64.31 23.14
N ARG A 13 -29.28 -64.02 23.24
CA ARG A 13 -29.96 -63.02 22.42
C ARG A 13 -29.44 -61.57 22.60
N PRO A 14 -29.19 -61.08 23.83
CA PRO A 14 -28.60 -59.74 24.01
C PRO A 14 -27.18 -59.63 23.44
N LEU A 15 -26.41 -60.73 23.46
CA LEU A 15 -25.07 -60.80 22.90
C LEU A 15 -25.11 -60.77 21.36
N LEU A 16 -26.08 -61.45 20.75
CA LEU A 16 -26.29 -61.42 19.30
C LEU A 16 -26.73 -60.04 18.80
N ASP A 17 -27.58 -59.33 19.55
CA ASP A 17 -27.98 -57.96 19.22
C ASP A 17 -26.78 -56.99 19.25
N LEU A 18 -25.89 -57.14 20.22
CA LEU A 18 -24.63 -56.39 20.29
C LEU A 18 -23.70 -56.71 19.11
N VAL A 19 -23.61 -57.98 18.68
CA VAL A 19 -22.86 -58.37 17.48
C VAL A 19 -23.47 -57.75 16.22
N ALA A 20 -24.80 -57.77 16.07
CA ALA A 20 -25.48 -57.18 14.93
C ALA A 20 -25.22 -55.68 14.84
N LYS A 21 -25.29 -54.97 15.98
CA LYS A 21 -24.97 -53.54 16.06
C LYS A 21 -23.49 -53.27 15.74
N ALA A 22 -22.58 -54.06 16.29
CA ALA A 22 -21.14 -53.90 16.03
C ALA A 22 -20.78 -54.16 14.56
N LYS A 23 -21.45 -55.11 13.91
CA LYS A 23 -21.30 -55.39 12.48
C LYS A 23 -21.92 -54.30 11.60
N HIS A 24 -23.03 -53.70 12.02
CA HIS A 24 -23.61 -52.55 11.34
C HIS A 24 -22.64 -51.36 11.35
N ASP A 25 -22.07 -51.04 12.51
CA ASP A 25 -21.05 -49.99 12.63
C ASP A 25 -19.79 -50.29 11.81
N LEU A 26 -19.37 -51.56 11.76
CA LEU A 26 -18.26 -52.00 10.90
C LEU A 26 -18.58 -51.79 9.41
N ALA A 27 -19.79 -52.12 8.95
CA ALA A 27 -20.22 -51.90 7.57
C ALA A 27 -20.26 -50.42 7.20
N GLN A 28 -20.61 -49.57 8.16
CA GLN A 28 -20.59 -48.10 8.02
C GLN A 28 -19.19 -47.49 8.27
N ARG A 29 -18.14 -48.32 8.39
CA ARG A 29 -16.74 -47.90 8.59
C ARG A 29 -16.50 -47.10 9.87
N ASN A 30 -17.40 -47.19 10.83
CA ASN A 30 -17.28 -46.62 12.15
C ASN A 30 -16.44 -47.55 13.03
N TYR A 31 -15.16 -47.72 12.67
CA TYR A 31 -14.28 -48.71 13.28
C TYR A 31 -14.06 -48.46 14.79
N THR A 32 -14.14 -47.20 15.24
CA THR A 32 -14.05 -46.80 16.67
C THR A 32 -15.21 -47.34 17.49
N THR A 33 -16.45 -47.09 17.05
CA THR A 33 -17.65 -47.55 17.74
C THR A 33 -17.78 -49.07 17.64
N ALA A 34 -17.52 -49.65 16.47
CA ALA A 34 -17.52 -51.10 16.28
C ALA A 34 -16.50 -51.81 17.19
N ALA A 35 -15.27 -51.31 17.30
CA ALA A 35 -14.25 -51.88 18.20
C ALA A 35 -14.67 -51.80 19.67
N ALA A 36 -15.31 -50.70 20.09
CA ALA A 36 -15.80 -50.52 21.44
C ALA A 36 -16.94 -51.51 21.75
N LEU A 37 -17.87 -51.70 20.82
CA LEU A 37 -18.98 -52.66 20.96
C LEU A 37 -18.46 -54.11 21.04
N PHE A 38 -17.49 -54.50 20.20
CA PHE A 38 -16.87 -55.82 20.30
C PHE A 38 -16.04 -55.99 21.58
N SER A 39 -15.42 -54.93 22.10
CA SER A 39 -14.69 -54.98 23.38
C SER A 39 -15.66 -55.18 24.55
N ASN A 40 -16.76 -54.42 24.59
CA ASN A 40 -17.81 -54.57 25.58
C ASN A 40 -18.44 -55.98 25.53
N LEU A 41 -18.69 -56.51 24.33
CA LEU A 41 -19.18 -57.88 24.17
C LEU A 41 -18.22 -58.90 24.79
N LEU A 42 -16.91 -58.77 24.53
CA LEU A 42 -15.90 -59.68 25.08
C LEU A 42 -15.78 -59.57 26.61
N GLU A 43 -15.95 -58.36 27.16
CA GLU A 43 -16.01 -58.15 28.61
C GLU A 43 -17.24 -58.79 29.24
N GLN A 44 -18.41 -58.71 28.60
CA GLN A 44 -19.63 -59.40 29.05
C GLN A 44 -19.46 -60.92 29.03
N ILE A 45 -18.83 -61.45 27.97
CA ILE A 45 -18.54 -62.89 27.85
C ILE A 45 -17.52 -63.35 28.90
N ALA A 46 -16.56 -62.50 29.28
CA ALA A 46 -15.55 -62.83 30.30
C ALA A 46 -16.13 -62.93 31.72
N ARG A 47 -17.34 -62.41 31.96
CA ARG A 47 -18.02 -62.48 33.27
C ARG A 47 -18.68 -63.84 33.56
N PHE A 48 -18.78 -64.72 32.56
CA PHE A 48 -19.33 -66.06 32.77
C PHE A 48 -18.31 -66.97 33.47
N PRO A 49 -18.68 -67.66 34.56
CA PRO A 49 -17.83 -68.65 35.22
C PRO A 49 -17.72 -69.90 34.33
N GLY A 50 -16.73 -69.91 33.45
CA GLY A 50 -16.62 -70.86 32.34
C GLY A 50 -17.48 -70.42 31.16
N VAL A 51 -16.86 -70.22 30.00
CA VAL A 51 -17.57 -69.74 28.80
C VAL A 51 -18.47 -70.86 28.26
N PRO A 52 -19.80 -70.67 28.19
CA PRO A 52 -20.70 -71.67 27.65
C PRO A 52 -20.37 -71.97 26.18
N LYS A 53 -20.51 -73.24 25.76
CA LYS A 53 -20.26 -73.67 24.37
C LYS A 53 -21.07 -72.89 23.34
N GLU A 54 -22.25 -72.41 23.73
CA GLU A 54 -23.15 -71.62 22.88
C GLU A 54 -22.65 -70.18 22.63
N VAL A 55 -21.83 -69.64 23.54
CA VAL A 55 -21.29 -68.27 23.48
C VAL A 55 -19.87 -68.24 22.86
N GLU A 56 -19.23 -69.40 22.77
CA GLU A 56 -17.88 -69.54 22.22
C GLU A 56 -17.75 -69.07 20.75
N PRO A 57 -18.69 -69.35 19.83
CA PRO A 57 -18.67 -68.79 18.48
C PRO A 57 -18.79 -67.26 18.46
N ILE A 58 -19.61 -66.70 19.36
CA ILE A 58 -19.81 -65.25 19.51
C ILE A 58 -18.50 -64.59 19.97
N ARG A 59 -17.82 -65.21 20.94
CA ARG A 59 -16.49 -64.78 21.43
C ARG A 59 -15.43 -64.79 20.34
N ALA A 60 -15.37 -65.87 19.55
CA ALA A 60 -14.42 -65.99 18.44
C ALA A 60 -14.67 -64.90 17.38
N GLN A 61 -15.94 -64.70 17.02
CA GLN A 61 -16.35 -63.68 16.06
C GLN A 61 -16.00 -62.27 16.52
N ALA A 62 -16.29 -61.92 17.77
CA ALA A 62 -15.98 -60.60 18.31
C ALA A 62 -14.48 -60.35 18.45
N THR A 63 -13.68 -61.37 18.78
CA THR A 63 -12.21 -61.25 18.83
C THR A 63 -11.64 -60.96 17.45
N PHE A 64 -12.11 -61.67 16.42
CA PHE A 64 -11.70 -61.46 15.03
C PHE A 64 -12.06 -60.07 14.51
N TYR A 65 -13.34 -59.68 14.59
CA TYR A 65 -13.78 -58.38 14.07
C TYR A 65 -13.20 -57.19 14.86
N ARG A 66 -12.98 -57.32 16.18
CA ARG A 66 -12.25 -56.30 16.95
C ARG A 66 -10.81 -56.13 16.44
N GLY A 67 -10.15 -57.22 16.04
CA GLY A 67 -8.82 -57.18 15.43
C GLY A 67 -8.82 -56.38 14.13
N ILE A 68 -9.80 -56.64 13.24
CA ILE A 68 -10.00 -55.88 12.01
C ILE A 68 -10.24 -54.39 12.30
N CYS A 69 -11.15 -54.06 13.22
CA CYS A 69 -11.43 -52.67 13.56
C CYS A 69 -10.18 -51.93 14.05
N ARG A 70 -9.38 -52.56 14.91
CA ARG A 70 -8.13 -51.96 15.42
C ARG A 70 -7.09 -51.75 14.32
N TYR A 71 -6.93 -52.73 13.43
CA TYR A 71 -6.06 -52.58 12.27
C TYR A 71 -6.49 -51.41 11.38
N GLN A 72 -7.78 -51.33 11.07
CA GLN A 72 -8.34 -50.25 10.25
C GLN A 72 -8.20 -48.87 10.91
N GLN A 73 -8.38 -48.77 12.24
CA GLN A 73 -8.13 -47.53 12.98
C GLN A 73 -6.68 -47.08 12.86
N VAL A 74 -5.71 -47.98 13.07
CA VAL A 74 -4.28 -47.66 12.96
C VAL A 74 -3.92 -47.24 11.54
N ALA A 75 -4.42 -47.96 10.53
CA ALA A 75 -4.22 -47.63 9.13
C ALA A 75 -4.82 -46.26 8.76
N GLN A 76 -6.04 -45.96 9.21
CA GLN A 76 -6.70 -44.68 8.96
C GLN A 76 -5.96 -43.51 9.62
N THR A 77 -5.52 -43.67 10.88
CA THR A 77 -4.72 -42.65 11.57
C THR A 77 -3.44 -42.38 10.81
N ARG A 78 -2.73 -43.43 10.38
CA ARG A 78 -1.49 -43.28 9.60
C ARG A 78 -1.73 -42.60 8.25
N LEU A 79 -2.83 -42.94 7.57
CA LEU A 79 -3.22 -42.29 6.32
C LEU A 79 -3.51 -40.80 6.55
N ASN A 80 -4.24 -40.47 7.62
CA ASN A 80 -4.55 -39.09 7.98
C ASN A 80 -3.28 -38.28 8.27
N GLU A 81 -2.31 -38.85 9.00
CA GLU A 81 -1.00 -38.21 9.23
C GLU A 81 -0.28 -37.91 7.91
N LEU A 82 -0.23 -38.88 6.99
CA LEU A 82 0.42 -38.69 5.68
C LEU A 82 -0.30 -37.64 4.83
N VAL A 83 -1.62 -37.60 4.87
CA VAL A 83 -2.42 -36.56 4.20
C VAL A 83 -2.11 -35.19 4.79
N GLN A 84 -2.04 -35.06 6.11
CA GLN A 84 -1.70 -33.80 6.77
C GLN A 84 -0.28 -33.36 6.44
N GLN A 85 0.71 -34.25 6.51
CA GLN A 85 2.07 -33.96 6.07
C GLN A 85 2.10 -33.48 4.62
N LYS A 86 1.40 -34.16 3.72
CA LYS A 86 1.31 -33.74 2.31
C LYS A 86 0.70 -32.34 2.17
N ILE A 87 -0.29 -31.98 2.98
CA ILE A 87 -0.85 -30.62 2.99
C ILE A 87 0.19 -29.61 3.46
N THR A 88 0.90 -29.88 4.57
CA THR A 88 1.94 -28.96 5.09
C THR A 88 3.10 -28.78 4.12
N TRP A 89 3.53 -29.84 3.43
CA TRP A 89 4.55 -29.73 2.38
C TRP A 89 4.06 -28.89 1.20
N ARG A 90 2.79 -29.03 0.80
CA ARG A 90 2.21 -28.23 -0.27
C ARG A 90 2.14 -26.75 0.09
N THR A 91 1.76 -26.41 1.32
CA THR A 91 1.72 -25.01 1.77
C THR A 91 3.13 -24.41 1.84
N ALA A 92 4.10 -25.13 2.40
CA ALA A 92 5.50 -24.68 2.44
C ALA A 92 6.07 -24.47 1.04
N VAL A 93 5.82 -25.38 0.09
CA VAL A 93 6.25 -25.24 -1.31
C VAL A 93 5.62 -24.00 -1.95
N THR A 94 4.35 -23.69 -1.67
CA THR A 94 3.74 -22.45 -2.20
C THR A 94 4.33 -21.19 -1.58
N GLU A 95 4.66 -21.20 -0.29
CA GLU A 95 5.32 -20.08 0.39
C GLU A 95 6.72 -19.84 -0.17
N TRP A 96 7.54 -20.89 -0.25
CA TRP A 96 8.87 -20.81 -0.86
C TRP A 96 8.83 -20.40 -2.33
N GLN A 97 7.80 -20.81 -3.08
CA GLN A 97 7.62 -20.37 -4.45
C GLN A 97 7.37 -18.85 -4.53
N VAL A 98 6.60 -18.29 -3.60
CA VAL A 98 6.35 -16.84 -3.54
C VAL A 98 7.62 -16.09 -3.19
N GLU A 99 8.33 -16.51 -2.13
CA GLU A 99 9.59 -15.91 -1.70
C GLU A 99 10.65 -15.95 -2.82
N ALA A 100 10.83 -17.13 -3.45
CA ALA A 100 11.75 -17.27 -4.58
C ALA A 100 11.35 -16.38 -5.78
N THR A 101 10.05 -16.20 -6.03
CA THR A 101 9.58 -15.29 -7.09
C THR A 101 9.95 -13.85 -6.77
N ASP A 102 9.77 -13.40 -5.54
CA ASP A 102 10.11 -12.05 -5.11
C ASP A 102 11.61 -11.77 -5.20
N ASP A 103 12.45 -12.70 -4.72
CA ASP A 103 13.91 -12.58 -4.76
C ASP A 103 14.45 -12.57 -6.19
N LEU A 104 13.96 -13.46 -7.05
CA LEU A 104 14.35 -13.51 -8.46
C LEU A 104 13.91 -12.25 -9.22
N ASN A 105 12.72 -11.71 -8.94
CA ASN A 105 12.29 -10.43 -9.50
C ASN A 105 13.18 -9.26 -9.05
N GLN A 106 13.65 -9.26 -7.79
CA GLN A 106 14.62 -8.27 -7.33
C GLN A 106 15.96 -8.40 -8.06
N SER A 107 16.46 -9.62 -8.24
CA SER A 107 17.68 -9.88 -9.02
C SER A 107 17.56 -9.35 -10.46
N ILE A 108 16.42 -9.57 -11.13
CA ILE A 108 16.11 -9.01 -12.45
C ILE A 108 16.13 -7.47 -12.42
N ARG A 109 15.47 -6.87 -11.41
CA ARG A 109 15.40 -5.41 -11.23
C ARG A 109 16.78 -4.79 -11.03
N PHE A 110 17.64 -5.44 -10.25
CA PHE A 110 19.01 -4.99 -9.99
C PHE A 110 20.00 -5.38 -11.10
N LYS A 111 19.55 -6.13 -12.13
CA LYS A 111 20.36 -6.61 -13.26
C LYS A 111 21.52 -7.51 -12.86
N VAL A 112 21.40 -8.22 -11.73
CA VAL A 112 22.39 -9.20 -11.28
C VAL A 112 21.97 -10.57 -11.79
N GLU A 113 22.73 -11.17 -12.70
CA GLU A 113 22.41 -12.46 -13.35
C GLU A 113 20.97 -12.54 -13.90
N ALA A 114 20.48 -11.44 -14.47
CA ALA A 114 19.07 -11.29 -14.83
C ALA A 114 18.55 -12.37 -15.80
N THR A 115 19.40 -12.88 -16.69
CA THR A 115 19.06 -13.98 -17.60
C THR A 115 18.82 -15.29 -16.82
N THR A 116 19.71 -15.64 -15.89
CA THR A 116 19.60 -16.82 -15.04
C THR A 116 18.39 -16.71 -14.12
N ALA A 117 18.14 -15.53 -13.56
CA ALA A 117 17.01 -15.27 -12.69
C ALA A 117 15.67 -15.38 -13.45
N ALA A 118 15.57 -14.79 -14.65
CA ALA A 118 14.38 -14.88 -15.48
C ALA A 118 14.12 -16.32 -15.98
N PHE A 119 15.18 -17.07 -16.33
CA PHE A 119 15.06 -18.49 -16.67
C PHE A 119 14.58 -19.34 -15.48
N THR A 120 15.12 -19.09 -14.29
CA THR A 120 14.73 -19.81 -13.07
C THR A 120 13.29 -19.49 -12.68
N LEU A 121 12.87 -18.24 -12.82
CA LEU A 121 11.50 -17.81 -12.58
C LEU A 121 10.55 -18.44 -13.62
N GLY A 122 10.93 -18.47 -14.90
CA GLY A 122 10.23 -19.23 -15.93
C GLY A 122 10.10 -20.73 -15.59
N SER A 123 11.16 -21.31 -15.03
CA SER A 123 11.19 -22.71 -14.57
C SER A 123 10.23 -22.99 -13.41
N LEU A 124 10.01 -22.04 -12.51
CA LEU A 124 9.05 -22.15 -11.41
C LEU A 124 7.60 -22.18 -11.91
N PHE A 125 7.32 -21.57 -13.07
CA PHE A 125 5.97 -21.40 -13.61
C PHE A 125 5.68 -22.24 -14.85
N VAL A 126 6.50 -23.23 -15.23
CA VAL A 126 6.48 -23.95 -16.55
C VAL A 126 5.09 -24.43 -16.99
N LYS A 127 4.16 -24.61 -16.05
CA LYS A 127 2.78 -25.08 -16.28
C LYS A 127 1.74 -23.96 -16.38
N THR A 128 2.15 -22.70 -16.47
CA THR A 128 1.26 -21.53 -16.55
C THR A 128 1.71 -20.60 -17.67
N PHE A 129 0.79 -19.77 -18.18
CA PHE A 129 1.12 -18.72 -19.15
C PHE A 129 2.21 -17.76 -18.63
N GLN A 130 2.37 -17.62 -17.31
CA GLN A 130 3.42 -16.79 -16.71
C GLN A 130 4.83 -17.31 -17.01
N ALA A 131 5.04 -18.63 -17.20
CA ALA A 131 6.34 -19.12 -17.62
C ALA A 131 6.78 -18.58 -18.98
N ILE A 132 5.85 -18.53 -19.94
CA ILE A 132 6.17 -18.05 -21.29
C ILE A 132 6.60 -16.59 -21.26
N GLU A 133 5.89 -15.75 -20.52
CA GLU A 133 6.22 -14.33 -20.38
C GLU A 133 7.65 -14.18 -19.83
N MET A 134 7.99 -14.96 -18.80
CA MET A 134 9.27 -14.88 -18.11
C MET A 134 10.43 -15.46 -18.93
N LEU A 135 10.20 -16.58 -19.64
CA LEU A 135 11.16 -17.16 -20.57
C LEU A 135 11.36 -16.25 -21.80
N THR A 136 10.31 -15.56 -22.25
CA THR A 136 10.41 -14.57 -23.33
C THR A 136 11.20 -13.35 -22.88
N ASN A 137 10.97 -12.86 -21.66
CA ASN A 137 11.79 -11.81 -21.05
C ASN A 137 13.25 -12.25 -20.94
N ALA A 138 13.52 -13.49 -20.52
CA ALA A 138 14.88 -14.03 -20.47
C ALA A 138 15.60 -13.98 -21.83
N LEU A 139 14.88 -14.25 -22.93
CA LEU A 139 15.44 -14.19 -24.28
C LEU A 139 15.79 -12.77 -24.73
N THR A 140 15.17 -11.72 -24.16
CA THR A 140 15.50 -10.33 -24.51
C THR A 140 16.91 -9.91 -24.09
N TYR A 141 17.53 -10.63 -23.15
CA TYR A 141 18.92 -10.40 -22.75
C TYR A 141 19.94 -10.90 -23.78
N PHE A 142 19.53 -11.65 -24.80
CA PHE A 142 20.35 -12.08 -25.92
C PHE A 142 20.22 -11.10 -27.10
N THR A 143 20.80 -9.90 -26.96
CA THR A 143 20.61 -8.77 -27.88
C THR A 143 21.11 -9.01 -29.31
N ASN A 144 22.06 -9.93 -29.50
CA ASN A 144 22.64 -10.28 -30.80
C ASN A 144 21.98 -11.52 -31.43
N GLY A 145 20.82 -11.94 -30.92
CA GLY A 145 20.12 -13.15 -31.33
C GLY A 145 20.46 -14.37 -30.46
N PRO A 146 19.76 -15.49 -30.69
CA PRO A 146 19.89 -16.69 -29.87
C PRO A 146 21.27 -17.34 -30.01
N THR A 147 22.00 -17.43 -28.89
CA THR A 147 23.30 -18.11 -28.80
C THR A 147 23.13 -19.51 -28.16
N PRO A 148 24.17 -20.36 -28.07
CA PRO A 148 24.07 -21.64 -27.37
C PRO A 148 23.56 -21.50 -25.92
N GLY A 149 23.81 -20.37 -25.25
CA GLY A 149 23.28 -20.09 -23.92
C GLY A 149 21.75 -19.86 -23.87
N ALA A 150 21.11 -19.55 -24.99
CA ALA A 150 19.66 -19.38 -25.10
C ALA A 150 18.93 -20.72 -25.30
N VAL A 151 19.65 -21.80 -25.66
CA VAL A 151 19.06 -23.11 -25.99
C VAL A 151 18.21 -23.68 -24.83
N PRO A 152 18.65 -23.69 -23.56
CA PRO A 152 17.83 -24.19 -22.46
C PRO A 152 16.52 -23.41 -22.29
N ILE A 153 16.56 -22.09 -22.50
CA ILE A 153 15.39 -21.20 -22.40
C ILE A 153 14.39 -21.50 -23.52
N LEU A 154 14.89 -21.65 -24.75
CA LEU A 154 14.07 -21.96 -25.93
C LEU A 154 13.42 -23.34 -25.82
N LEU A 155 14.16 -24.37 -25.37
CA LEU A 155 13.61 -25.71 -25.14
C LEU A 155 12.48 -25.67 -24.12
N GLN A 156 12.69 -24.99 -23.00
CA GLN A 156 11.70 -24.93 -21.94
C GLN A 156 10.48 -24.08 -22.32
N ARG A 157 10.67 -23.04 -23.13
CA ARG A 157 9.56 -22.25 -23.68
C ARG A 157 8.75 -23.05 -24.69
N GLY A 158 9.42 -23.83 -25.55
CA GLY A 158 8.77 -24.78 -26.45
C GLY A 158 7.91 -25.80 -25.70
N ASP A 159 8.45 -26.38 -24.62
CA ASP A 159 7.72 -27.34 -23.77
C ASP A 159 6.49 -26.68 -23.10
N ALA A 160 6.60 -25.41 -22.69
CA ALA A 160 5.48 -24.65 -22.12
C ALA A 160 4.39 -24.35 -23.17
N TRP A 161 4.78 -24.03 -24.41
CA TRP A 161 3.86 -23.85 -25.53
C TRP A 161 3.12 -25.15 -25.89
N GLU A 162 3.81 -26.29 -25.89
CA GLU A 162 3.21 -27.61 -26.11
C GLU A 162 2.15 -27.90 -25.04
N GLN A 163 2.46 -27.66 -23.76
CA GLN A 163 1.53 -27.86 -22.65
C GLN A 163 0.28 -26.99 -22.73
N LEU A 164 0.38 -25.83 -23.38
CA LEU A 164 -0.73 -24.91 -23.61
C LEU A 164 -1.48 -25.17 -24.93
N GLY A 165 -1.13 -26.25 -25.64
CA GLY A 165 -1.77 -26.63 -26.88
C GLY A 165 -1.45 -25.68 -28.04
N GLN A 166 -0.28 -25.03 -28.00
CA GLN A 166 0.22 -24.13 -29.05
C GLN A 166 1.41 -24.79 -29.80
N PRO A 167 1.20 -25.91 -30.51
CA PRO A 167 2.28 -26.71 -31.08
C PRO A 167 3.07 -25.97 -32.17
N GLN A 168 2.48 -24.98 -32.85
CA GLN A 168 3.20 -24.19 -33.86
C GLN A 168 4.28 -23.32 -33.21
N LEU A 169 3.95 -22.64 -32.10
CA LEU A 169 4.90 -21.82 -31.34
C LEU A 169 6.01 -22.68 -30.72
N ALA A 170 5.66 -23.89 -30.25
CA ALA A 170 6.64 -24.86 -29.79
C ALA A 170 7.62 -25.29 -30.91
N LYS A 171 7.09 -25.58 -32.11
CA LYS A 171 7.92 -25.91 -33.28
C LYS A 171 8.86 -24.78 -33.66
N ASP A 172 8.38 -23.54 -33.63
CA ASP A 172 9.20 -22.38 -33.96
C ASP A 172 10.39 -22.27 -32.97
N ASP A 173 10.15 -22.45 -31.67
CA ASP A 173 11.22 -22.47 -30.66
C ASP A 173 12.22 -23.62 -30.87
N TYR A 174 11.78 -24.85 -31.18
CA TYR A 174 12.68 -25.96 -31.47
C TYR A 174 13.48 -25.76 -32.76
N LYS A 175 12.88 -25.15 -33.81
CA LYS A 175 13.59 -24.80 -35.04
C LYS A 175 14.67 -23.75 -34.78
N VAL A 176 14.41 -22.78 -33.91
CA VAL A 176 15.44 -21.82 -33.48
C VAL A 176 16.58 -22.54 -32.78
N VAL A 177 16.30 -23.50 -31.88
CA VAL A 177 17.35 -24.32 -31.25
C VAL A 177 18.18 -25.06 -32.30
N LEU A 178 17.54 -25.66 -33.31
CA LEU A 178 18.25 -26.34 -34.40
C LEU A 178 19.03 -25.38 -35.33
N GLY A 179 18.61 -24.12 -35.43
CA GLY A 179 19.38 -23.08 -36.11
C GLY A 179 20.66 -22.68 -35.37
N VAL A 180 20.67 -22.80 -34.03
CA VAL A 180 21.84 -22.54 -33.18
C VAL A 180 22.74 -23.78 -33.06
N ILE A 181 22.15 -24.96 -32.88
CA ILE A 181 22.83 -26.26 -32.75
C ILE A 181 22.13 -27.28 -33.65
N GLN A 182 22.70 -27.51 -34.83
CA GLN A 182 22.08 -28.27 -35.94
C GLN A 182 21.63 -29.69 -35.58
N PHE A 183 22.27 -30.34 -34.62
CA PHE A 183 21.98 -31.72 -34.20
C PHE A 183 21.62 -31.82 -32.72
N HIS A 184 20.92 -30.83 -32.17
CA HIS A 184 20.49 -30.87 -30.79
C HIS A 184 19.44 -31.96 -30.56
N GLU A 185 19.87 -33.10 -29.99
CA GLU A 185 19.10 -34.33 -29.79
C GLU A 185 17.68 -34.06 -29.26
N ALA A 186 17.58 -33.34 -28.14
CA ALA A 186 16.30 -33.10 -27.49
C ALA A 186 15.35 -32.16 -28.27
N ALA A 187 15.88 -31.34 -29.19
CA ALA A 187 15.04 -30.49 -30.06
C ALA A 187 14.59 -31.30 -31.28
N THR A 188 15.46 -32.14 -31.83
CA THR A 188 15.12 -33.05 -32.94
C THR A 188 14.03 -34.04 -32.54
N GLU A 189 14.11 -34.64 -31.35
CA GLU A 189 13.12 -35.60 -30.86
C GLU A 189 11.75 -34.94 -30.66
N ARG A 190 11.71 -33.79 -29.98
CA ARG A 190 10.46 -33.05 -29.73
C ARG A 190 9.81 -32.55 -31.01
N LEU A 191 10.60 -32.02 -31.94
CA LEU A 191 10.09 -31.57 -33.23
C LEU A 191 9.50 -32.74 -34.02
N ALA A 192 10.19 -33.88 -34.08
CA ALA A 192 9.69 -35.09 -34.73
C ALA A 192 8.39 -35.61 -34.06
N ALA A 193 8.29 -35.56 -32.72
CA ALA A 193 7.08 -35.91 -32.01
C ALA A 193 5.89 -35.01 -32.38
N LEU A 194 6.10 -33.69 -32.50
CA LEU A 194 5.05 -32.75 -32.92
C LEU A 194 4.70 -32.87 -34.41
N GLU A 195 5.64 -33.25 -35.27
CA GLU A 195 5.39 -33.48 -36.70
C GLU A 195 4.65 -34.79 -36.95
N THR A 196 5.03 -35.88 -36.28
CA THR A 196 4.31 -37.16 -36.33
C THR A 196 2.90 -37.03 -35.79
N HIS A 197 2.72 -36.28 -34.71
CA HIS A 197 1.41 -35.97 -34.16
C HIS A 197 0.56 -35.12 -35.13
N GLN A 198 1.10 -34.05 -35.70
CA GLN A 198 0.40 -33.25 -36.72
C GLN A 198 0.05 -34.06 -37.99
N ALA A 199 0.95 -34.93 -38.44
CA ALA A 199 0.71 -35.81 -39.58
C ALA A 199 -0.43 -36.80 -39.30
N LYS A 200 -0.52 -37.30 -38.05
CA LYS A 200 -1.58 -38.22 -37.62
C LYS A 200 -2.96 -37.56 -37.48
N TYR A 201 -3.02 -36.26 -37.17
CA TYR A 201 -4.27 -35.56 -36.82
C TYR A 201 -4.66 -34.39 -37.76
N HIS A 202 -4.08 -34.30 -38.97
CA HIS A 202 -4.33 -33.33 -40.07
C HIS A 202 -5.13 -32.02 -39.77
N VAL A 203 -4.40 -30.90 -39.87
CA VAL A 203 -4.81 -29.49 -40.10
C VAL A 203 -5.62 -28.78 -38.99
N GLY A 204 -4.96 -27.82 -38.34
CA GLY A 204 -5.52 -26.48 -38.10
C GLY A 204 -5.94 -26.13 -36.68
N PHE A 205 -6.48 -27.07 -35.93
CA PHE A 205 -6.79 -26.91 -34.52
C PHE A 205 -6.99 -28.32 -33.99
N ASP A 206 -6.00 -28.86 -33.27
CA ASP A 206 -6.17 -30.20 -32.74
C ASP A 206 -7.19 -30.14 -31.60
N THR A 207 -8.47 -30.28 -31.94
CA THR A 207 -9.56 -30.44 -30.99
C THR A 207 -9.28 -31.60 -30.05
N ASP A 208 -8.53 -32.63 -30.46
CA ASP A 208 -8.17 -33.75 -29.60
C ASP A 208 -6.95 -33.45 -28.72
N SER A 209 -6.04 -32.53 -29.07
CA SER A 209 -5.02 -32.01 -28.13
C SER A 209 -5.59 -30.94 -27.21
N TYR A 210 -6.57 -30.15 -27.67
CA TYR A 210 -7.36 -29.28 -26.81
C TYR A 210 -8.19 -30.15 -25.83
N LYS A 211 -8.78 -31.27 -26.29
CA LYS A 211 -9.44 -32.30 -25.46
C LYS A 211 -8.50 -33.30 -24.77
N ARG A 212 -7.18 -33.25 -24.98
CA ARG A 212 -6.18 -34.06 -24.23
C ARG A 212 -5.43 -33.21 -23.22
N ALA A 213 -5.20 -31.93 -23.51
CA ALA A 213 -4.88 -30.90 -22.53
C ALA A 213 -6.05 -30.69 -21.56
N PHE A 214 -7.28 -30.87 -22.06
CA PHE A 214 -8.51 -31.01 -21.29
C PHE A 214 -9.16 -32.36 -21.59
N ALA A 215 -8.65 -33.46 -21.02
CA ALA A 215 -9.40 -34.71 -20.94
C ALA A 215 -10.65 -34.48 -20.07
N ILE A 216 -11.68 -33.91 -20.69
CA ILE A 216 -13.00 -33.73 -20.11
C ILE A 216 -13.74 -35.03 -20.43
N GLU A 217 -13.80 -35.91 -19.43
CA GLU A 217 -14.89 -36.90 -19.39
C GLU A 217 -16.24 -36.17 -19.42
N PRO A 218 -17.36 -36.83 -19.76
CA PRO A 218 -18.70 -36.22 -19.82
C PRO A 218 -19.12 -35.45 -18.55
N SER A 219 -18.39 -35.64 -17.45
CA SER A 219 -18.50 -34.94 -16.17
C SER A 219 -17.75 -33.61 -16.06
N GLY A 220 -16.91 -33.16 -17.01
CA GLY A 220 -16.32 -31.80 -17.01
C GLY A 220 -15.00 -31.58 -16.22
N ILE A 221 -14.34 -32.60 -15.68
CA ILE A 221 -13.16 -32.42 -14.78
C ILE A 221 -11.84 -32.68 -15.53
N CYS A 222 -10.86 -31.78 -15.41
CA CYS A 222 -9.55 -31.88 -16.07
C CYS A 222 -8.55 -32.71 -15.25
N ARG A 223 -7.80 -33.64 -15.86
CA ARG A 223 -6.66 -34.36 -15.22
C ARG A 223 -5.37 -34.30 -16.06
N ARG A 224 -4.19 -34.28 -15.42
CA ARG A 224 -2.85 -34.11 -16.04
C ARG A 224 -2.14 -35.45 -16.30
N ARG A 225 -1.21 -35.49 -17.28
CA ARG A 225 -0.34 -36.65 -17.60
C ARG A 225 0.50 -37.18 -16.43
N ASN A 226 0.71 -36.39 -15.38
CA ASN A 226 1.49 -36.76 -14.17
C ASN A 226 0.67 -36.63 -12.87
N ASP A 227 -0.65 -36.72 -12.91
CA ASP A 227 -1.39 -36.92 -11.65
C ASP A 227 -1.06 -38.31 -11.09
N PRO A 228 -0.75 -38.42 -9.78
CA PRO A 228 -0.51 -39.73 -9.17
C PRO A 228 -1.75 -40.60 -9.41
N MET A 229 -1.53 -41.79 -9.93
CA MET A 229 -2.58 -42.78 -10.16
C MET A 229 -3.25 -43.06 -8.81
N ILE A 230 -4.39 -42.42 -8.55
CA ILE A 230 -5.23 -42.79 -7.41
C ILE A 230 -5.75 -44.18 -7.78
N SER A 231 -5.30 -45.17 -7.01
CA SER A 231 -5.80 -46.53 -7.12
C SER A 231 -7.32 -46.51 -7.06
N LEU A 232 -7.96 -47.00 -8.13
CA LEU A 232 -9.41 -47.21 -8.24
C LEU A 232 -9.98 -48.08 -7.12
N ALA A 233 -9.14 -48.75 -6.32
CA ALA A 233 -9.59 -49.52 -5.16
C ALA A 233 -10.28 -48.68 -4.07
N LEU A 234 -10.03 -47.36 -4.01
CA LEU A 234 -10.72 -46.44 -3.08
C LEU A 234 -12.02 -45.83 -3.63
N LEU A 235 -12.37 -46.11 -4.90
CA LEU A 235 -13.60 -45.63 -5.53
C LEU A 235 -14.72 -46.70 -5.52
N ASN A 236 -14.49 -47.84 -4.85
CA ASN A 236 -15.50 -48.89 -4.67
C ASN A 236 -16.45 -48.62 -3.49
N GLU A 237 -16.60 -47.35 -3.08
CA GLU A 237 -17.45 -46.94 -1.96
C GLU A 237 -18.58 -46.01 -2.36
N ILE A 238 -18.66 -45.68 -3.64
CA ILE A 238 -19.77 -44.91 -4.19
C ILE A 238 -20.51 -45.90 -5.07
N ASP A 239 -21.43 -46.63 -4.44
CA ASP A 239 -22.06 -47.85 -4.98
C ASP A 239 -22.97 -47.60 -6.18
N SER A 240 -23.02 -46.38 -6.73
CA SER A 240 -23.54 -46.14 -8.07
C SER A 240 -22.83 -44.98 -8.80
N PRO A 241 -22.69 -45.06 -10.14
CA PRO A 241 -22.18 -43.97 -10.98
C PRO A 241 -22.92 -42.63 -10.81
N ALA A 242 -24.18 -42.66 -10.38
CA ALA A 242 -25.01 -41.47 -10.17
C ALA A 242 -24.60 -40.68 -8.92
N GLU A 243 -24.39 -41.37 -7.80
CA GLU A 243 -23.95 -40.75 -6.53
C GLU A 243 -22.52 -40.18 -6.66
N PHE A 244 -21.67 -40.81 -7.47
CA PHE A 244 -20.34 -40.28 -7.77
C PHE A 244 -20.43 -39.00 -8.62
N GLY A 245 -21.35 -38.97 -9.58
CA GLY A 245 -21.66 -37.78 -10.36
C GLY A 245 -22.11 -36.60 -9.48
N GLU A 246 -23.11 -36.82 -8.62
CA GLU A 246 -23.63 -35.79 -7.72
C GLU A 246 -22.58 -35.28 -6.72
N ALA A 247 -21.75 -36.16 -6.17
CA ALA A 247 -20.67 -35.75 -5.28
C ALA A 247 -19.59 -34.91 -6.01
N CYS A 248 -19.26 -35.28 -7.25
CA CYS A 248 -18.35 -34.51 -8.09
C CYS A 248 -18.92 -33.12 -8.44
N ASP A 249 -20.20 -33.05 -8.79
CA ASP A 249 -20.89 -31.80 -9.12
C ASP A 249 -21.04 -30.90 -7.89
N SER A 250 -21.38 -31.46 -6.74
CA SER A 250 -21.43 -30.72 -5.46
C SER A 250 -20.06 -30.13 -5.07
N LEU A 251 -18.97 -30.88 -5.27
CA LEU A 251 -17.60 -30.40 -5.06
C LEU A 251 -17.19 -29.33 -6.07
N ARG A 252 -17.59 -29.47 -7.34
CA ARG A 252 -17.36 -28.44 -8.36
C ARG A 252 -18.09 -27.15 -7.99
N ASP A 253 -19.36 -27.23 -7.59
CA ASP A 253 -20.16 -26.09 -7.20
C ASP A 253 -19.62 -25.43 -5.92
N ALA A 254 -19.17 -26.22 -4.95
CA ALA A 254 -18.49 -25.72 -3.75
C ALA A 254 -17.21 -24.94 -4.11
N ARG A 255 -16.42 -25.46 -5.05
CA ARG A 255 -15.20 -24.79 -5.53
C ARG A 255 -15.51 -23.51 -6.31
N GLN A 256 -16.51 -23.53 -7.20
CA GLN A 256 -16.94 -22.33 -7.94
C GLN A 256 -17.49 -21.26 -7.00
N ARG A 257 -18.28 -21.65 -6.00
CA ARG A 257 -18.77 -20.75 -4.94
C ARG A 257 -17.60 -20.15 -4.14
N ALA A 258 -16.59 -20.94 -3.78
CA ALA A 258 -15.41 -20.45 -3.07
C ALA A 258 -14.63 -19.42 -3.90
N VAL A 259 -14.41 -19.68 -5.19
CA VAL A 259 -13.74 -18.76 -6.12
C VAL A 259 -14.56 -17.47 -6.30
N TYR A 260 -15.89 -17.57 -6.42
CA TYR A 260 -16.77 -16.40 -6.51
C TYR A 260 -16.72 -15.54 -5.24
N LEU A 261 -16.78 -16.16 -4.06
CA LEU A 261 -16.66 -15.47 -2.77
C LEU A 261 -15.30 -14.78 -2.62
N GLU A 262 -14.22 -15.41 -3.07
CA GLU A 262 -12.88 -14.81 -3.05
C GLU A 262 -12.77 -13.63 -4.03
N MET A 263 -13.35 -13.75 -5.22
CA MET A 263 -13.43 -12.67 -6.22
C MET A 263 -14.23 -11.48 -5.69
N MET A 264 -15.36 -11.73 -5.02
CA MET A 264 -16.19 -10.69 -4.41
C MET A 264 -15.46 -9.98 -3.27
N LYS A 265 -14.78 -10.71 -2.38
CA LYS A 265 -13.92 -10.12 -1.34
C LYS A 265 -12.81 -9.24 -1.94
N LYS A 266 -12.19 -9.67 -3.04
CA LYS A 266 -11.18 -8.88 -3.76
C LYS A 266 -11.78 -7.62 -4.39
N LYS A 267 -13.00 -7.68 -4.93
CA LYS A 267 -13.72 -6.51 -5.45
C LYS A 267 -14.07 -5.53 -4.34
N GLU A 268 -14.63 -5.99 -3.23
CA GLU A 268 -14.98 -5.17 -2.07
C GLU A 268 -13.73 -4.50 -1.47
N ALA A 269 -12.63 -5.25 -1.31
CA ALA A 269 -11.36 -4.69 -0.85
C ALA A 269 -10.80 -3.63 -1.81
N LYS A 270 -10.97 -3.81 -3.13
CA LYS A 270 -10.57 -2.82 -4.14
C LYS A 270 -11.41 -1.55 -4.04
N VAL A 271 -12.74 -1.67 -3.89
CA VAL A 271 -13.64 -0.52 -3.72
C VAL A 271 -13.31 0.23 -2.43
N ALA A 272 -13.17 -0.46 -1.30
CA ALA A 272 -12.79 0.14 -0.02
C ALA A 272 -11.43 0.86 -0.10
N ARG A 273 -10.46 0.31 -0.84
CA ARG A 273 -9.17 0.97 -1.10
C ARG A 273 -9.35 2.23 -1.95
N GLN A 274 -10.18 2.19 -2.98
CA GLN A 274 -10.46 3.34 -3.84
C GLN A 274 -11.15 4.47 -3.05
N GLU A 275 -12.11 4.14 -2.20
CA GLU A 275 -12.79 5.09 -1.31
C GLU A 275 -11.80 5.75 -0.34
N ARG A 276 -10.91 4.98 0.29
CA ARG A 276 -9.84 5.54 1.15
C ARG A 276 -8.92 6.47 0.38
N VAL A 277 -8.52 6.11 -0.84
CA VAL A 277 -7.68 6.97 -1.69
C VAL A 277 -8.41 8.26 -2.07
N ALA A 278 -9.71 8.19 -2.37
CA ALA A 278 -10.53 9.36 -2.65
C ALA A 278 -10.62 10.29 -1.43
N GLN A 279 -10.87 9.74 -0.24
CA GLN A 279 -10.90 10.50 1.02
C GLN A 279 -9.54 11.17 1.33
N VAL A 280 -8.43 10.47 1.11
CA VAL A 280 -7.08 11.04 1.30
C VAL A 280 -6.82 12.18 0.30
N LYS A 281 -7.20 12.02 -0.97
CA LYS A 281 -7.09 13.09 -1.97
C LYS A 281 -7.95 14.31 -1.62
N GLN A 282 -9.16 14.09 -1.10
CA GLN A 282 -10.03 15.17 -0.66
C GLN A 282 -9.41 15.92 0.53
N ARG A 283 -8.94 15.22 1.56
CA ARG A 283 -8.23 15.83 2.70
C ARG A 283 -6.98 16.60 2.27
N MET A 284 -6.22 16.08 1.30
CA MET A 284 -5.06 16.79 0.75
C MET A 284 -5.46 18.12 0.11
N ARG A 285 -6.57 18.17 -0.62
CA ARG A 285 -7.10 19.42 -1.20
C ARG A 285 -7.55 20.39 -0.11
N GLU A 286 -8.30 19.92 0.88
CA GLU A 286 -8.74 20.75 2.01
C GLU A 286 -7.56 21.36 2.78
N ILE A 287 -6.48 20.60 2.98
CA ILE A 287 -5.25 21.10 3.62
C ILE A 287 -4.55 22.14 2.75
N GLN A 288 -4.49 21.92 1.43
CA GLN A 288 -3.89 22.87 0.50
C GLN A 288 -4.68 24.19 0.44
N GLU A 289 -6.01 24.11 0.40
CA GLU A 289 -6.90 25.27 0.43
C GLU A 289 -6.76 26.04 1.75
N ARG A 290 -6.73 25.35 2.90
CA ARG A 290 -6.48 26.00 4.19
C ARG A 290 -5.14 26.71 4.25
N ARG A 291 -4.07 26.07 3.78
CA ARG A 291 -2.74 26.70 3.74
C ARG A 291 -2.68 27.89 2.80
N ALA A 292 -3.42 27.85 1.69
CA ALA A 292 -3.52 28.98 0.77
C ALA A 292 -4.24 30.16 1.43
N MET A 293 -5.36 29.89 2.12
CA MET A 293 -6.09 30.89 2.89
C MET A 293 -5.23 31.49 4.02
N GLU A 294 -4.57 30.65 4.82
CA GLU A 294 -3.67 31.10 5.91
C GLU A 294 -2.57 32.01 5.36
N LYS A 295 -1.97 31.66 4.21
CA LYS A 295 -0.96 32.49 3.57
C LYS A 295 -1.52 33.81 3.04
N GLU A 296 -2.72 33.80 2.45
CA GLU A 296 -3.38 35.03 2.01
C GLU A 296 -3.74 35.96 3.18
N GLU A 297 -4.12 35.41 4.33
CA GLU A 297 -4.34 36.17 5.58
C GLU A 297 -3.04 36.79 6.09
N GLU A 298 -1.93 36.04 6.11
CA GLU A 298 -0.60 36.57 6.44
C GLU A 298 -0.20 37.70 5.49
N ASP A 299 -0.34 37.51 4.18
CA ASP A 299 -0.05 38.52 3.16
C ASP A 299 -0.95 39.77 3.29
N GLN A 300 -2.18 39.64 3.80
CA GLN A 300 -3.06 40.77 4.09
C GLN A 300 -2.60 41.54 5.31
N LEU A 301 -2.23 40.85 6.39
CA LEU A 301 -1.70 41.47 7.60
C LEU A 301 -0.40 42.24 7.35
N GLU A 302 0.50 41.70 6.51
CA GLU A 302 1.72 42.41 6.11
C GLU A 302 1.39 43.71 5.36
N ARG A 303 0.45 43.65 4.39
CA ARG A 303 -0.01 44.84 3.66
C ARG A 303 -0.66 45.88 4.57
N GLU A 304 -1.47 45.46 5.53
CA GLU A 304 -2.07 46.37 6.51
C GLU A 304 -1.02 47.02 7.41
N ALA A 305 -0.03 46.24 7.85
CA ALA A 305 1.09 46.74 8.65
C ALA A 305 1.94 47.77 7.87
N GLU A 306 2.20 47.53 6.58
CA GLU A 306 2.88 48.49 5.70
C GLU A 306 2.09 49.79 5.53
N ILE A 307 0.78 49.69 5.31
CA ILE A 307 -0.11 50.86 5.22
C ILE A 307 -0.10 51.64 6.54
N GLU A 308 -0.19 50.95 7.68
CA GLU A 308 -0.14 51.59 8.98
C GLU A 308 1.20 52.26 9.24
N PHE A 309 2.31 51.61 8.90
CA PHE A 309 3.65 52.18 8.99
C PHE A 309 3.78 53.44 8.13
N ALA A 310 3.32 53.40 6.88
CA ALA A 310 3.33 54.57 5.99
C ALA A 310 2.47 55.72 6.53
N ARG A 311 1.30 55.42 7.11
CA ARG A 311 0.46 56.42 7.79
C ARG A 311 1.17 57.07 8.98
N ARG A 312 1.87 56.26 9.79
CA ARG A 312 2.66 56.76 10.93
C ARG A 312 3.82 57.66 10.47
N GLN A 313 4.54 57.27 9.41
CA GLN A 313 5.61 58.10 8.84
C GLN A 313 5.07 59.44 8.35
N LYS A 314 3.98 59.42 7.59
CA LYS A 314 3.34 60.64 7.09
C LYS A 314 2.85 61.56 8.22
N ALA A 315 2.33 60.99 9.31
CA ALA A 315 1.93 61.77 10.48
C ALA A 315 3.13 62.44 11.15
N LEU A 316 4.26 61.75 11.26
CA LEU A 316 5.51 62.32 11.80
C LEU A 316 6.06 63.43 10.89
N GLU A 317 6.00 63.27 9.57
CA GLU A 317 6.40 64.31 8.61
C GLU A 317 5.51 65.56 8.74
N LEU A 318 4.19 65.40 8.79
CA LEU A 318 3.28 66.52 9.03
C LEU A 318 3.57 67.25 10.34
N GLN A 319 3.85 66.50 11.41
CA GLN A 319 4.23 67.09 12.69
C GLN A 319 5.55 67.87 12.60
N ARG A 320 6.53 67.37 11.83
CA ARG A 320 7.79 68.09 11.57
C ARG A 320 7.53 69.38 10.78
N GLU A 321 6.73 69.33 9.72
CA GLU A 321 6.36 70.52 8.94
C GLU A 321 5.64 71.56 9.81
N GLU A 322 4.73 71.13 10.71
CA GLU A 322 4.06 72.04 11.64
C GLU A 322 5.05 72.67 12.63
N ASN A 323 5.97 71.88 13.19
CA ASN A 323 7.02 72.39 14.07
C ASN A 323 7.94 73.38 13.34
N GLU A 324 8.32 73.10 12.09
CA GLU A 324 9.12 74.00 11.25
C GLU A 324 8.35 75.30 10.96
N ARG A 325 7.06 75.23 10.64
CA ARG A 325 6.23 76.43 10.46
C ARG A 325 6.14 77.27 11.74
N GLN A 326 5.98 76.63 12.89
CA GLN A 326 6.00 77.32 14.18
C GLN A 326 7.36 77.98 14.43
N TRP A 327 8.46 77.27 14.14
CA TRP A 327 9.81 77.80 14.26
C TRP A 327 10.03 79.03 13.38
N MET A 328 9.61 78.98 12.12
CA MET A 328 9.68 80.12 11.20
C MET A 328 8.87 81.32 11.72
N GLN A 329 7.69 81.10 12.29
CA GLN A 329 6.89 82.17 12.91
C GLN A 329 7.62 82.81 14.10
N TYR A 330 8.28 81.99 14.94
CA TYR A 330 9.10 82.50 16.04
C TYR A 330 10.30 83.30 15.54
N GLU A 331 11.00 82.83 14.50
CA GLU A 331 12.12 83.56 13.90
C GLU A 331 11.68 84.91 13.31
N GLU A 332 10.58 84.95 12.56
CA GLU A 332 10.02 86.19 12.03
C GLU A 332 9.60 87.15 13.16
N ALA A 333 8.95 86.64 14.21
CA ALA A 333 8.56 87.47 15.35
C ALA A 333 9.78 88.03 16.10
N ALA A 334 10.84 87.23 16.26
CA ALA A 334 12.09 87.67 16.84
C ALA A 334 12.79 88.74 15.97
N GLN A 335 12.81 88.56 14.65
CA GLN A 335 13.34 89.56 13.72
C GLN A 335 12.57 90.89 13.80
N ARG A 336 11.23 90.84 13.75
CA ARG A 336 10.39 92.04 13.92
C ARG A 336 10.64 92.73 15.26
N TRP A 337 10.80 91.96 16.34
CA TRP A 337 11.13 92.52 17.65
C TRP A 337 12.49 93.23 17.63
N VAL A 338 13.54 92.60 17.09
CA VAL A 338 14.88 93.21 16.96
C VAL A 338 14.84 94.47 16.11
N GLU A 339 14.09 94.47 15.00
CA GLU A 339 13.90 95.65 14.15
C GLU A 339 13.21 96.78 14.92
N SER A 340 12.12 96.48 15.63
CA SER A 340 11.41 97.46 16.46
C SER A 340 12.29 98.03 17.59
N GLU A 341 13.14 97.19 18.18
CA GLU A 341 14.05 97.60 19.26
C GLU A 341 15.16 98.51 18.72
N ARG A 342 15.69 98.19 17.52
CA ARG A 342 16.65 99.05 16.81
C ARG A 342 16.04 100.39 16.42
N GLU A 343 14.78 100.40 15.97
CA GLU A 343 14.06 101.64 15.67
C GLU A 343 13.82 102.47 16.93
N ARG A 344 13.43 101.84 18.05
CA ARG A 344 13.28 102.51 19.35
C ARG A 344 14.60 103.17 19.78
N ILE A 345 15.71 102.44 19.72
CA ILE A 345 17.05 102.96 20.05
C ILE A 345 17.40 104.14 19.14
N ARG A 346 17.16 104.05 17.83
CA ARG A 346 17.41 105.16 16.89
C ARG A 346 16.59 106.40 17.22
N LEU A 347 15.32 106.23 17.60
CA LEU A 347 14.46 107.35 18.01
C LEU A 347 14.94 107.97 19.33
N GLU A 348 15.31 107.15 20.32
CA GLU A 348 15.92 107.61 21.58
C GLU A 348 17.24 108.38 21.32
N GLU A 349 18.10 107.90 20.41
CA GLU A 349 19.32 108.60 19.98
C GLU A 349 19.02 109.95 19.32
N LEU A 350 18.01 110.01 18.44
CA LEU A 350 17.58 111.26 17.80
C LEU A 350 17.01 112.25 18.81
N GLU A 351 16.17 111.79 19.74
CA GLU A 351 15.65 112.62 20.83
C GLU A 351 16.77 113.14 21.74
N ALA A 352 17.76 112.30 22.08
CA ALA A 352 18.93 112.71 22.85
C ALA A 352 19.76 113.77 22.10
N LEU A 353 19.92 113.64 20.78
CA LEU A 353 20.57 114.65 19.93
C LEU A 353 19.77 115.95 19.85
N GLU A 354 18.45 115.87 19.74
CA GLU A 354 17.57 117.05 19.78
C GLU A 354 17.61 117.75 21.15
N GLU A 355 17.58 117.01 22.25
CA GLU A 355 17.73 117.57 23.58
C GLU A 355 19.10 118.21 23.78
N ALA A 356 20.17 117.58 23.28
CA ALA A 356 21.51 118.16 23.29
C ALA A 356 21.52 119.48 22.50
N ARG A 357 20.89 119.51 21.32
CA ARG A 357 20.74 120.72 20.51
C ARG A 357 19.90 121.79 21.21
N ARG A 358 18.78 121.45 21.85
CA ARG A 358 17.97 122.40 22.65
C ARG A 358 18.77 122.95 23.83
N LYS A 359 19.58 122.11 24.49
CA LYS A 359 20.50 122.55 25.56
C LYS A 359 21.58 123.50 25.02
N GLU A 360 22.12 123.26 23.84
CA GLU A 360 23.07 124.18 23.17
C GLU A 360 22.41 125.50 22.76
N GLU A 361 21.22 125.45 22.16
CA GLU A 361 20.44 126.63 21.80
C GLU A 361 20.07 127.44 23.06
N ALA A 362 19.66 126.79 24.15
CA ALA A 362 19.41 127.44 25.44
C ALA A 362 20.68 128.06 26.05
N LYS A 363 21.83 127.38 25.98
CA LYS A 363 23.14 127.95 26.37
C LYS A 363 23.49 129.17 25.51
N ALA A 364 23.22 129.12 24.21
CA ALA A 364 23.46 130.23 23.28
C ALA A 364 22.51 131.41 23.55
N GLU A 365 21.23 131.16 23.83
CA GLU A 365 20.27 132.17 24.26
C GLU A 365 20.66 132.81 25.60
N TYR A 366 21.05 132.00 26.59
CA TYR A 366 21.55 132.51 27.87
C TYR A 366 22.76 133.41 27.67
N LYS A 367 23.70 133.03 26.79
CA LYS A 367 24.85 133.86 26.40
C LYS A 367 24.41 135.17 25.73
N LYS A 368 23.40 135.15 24.84
CA LYS A 368 22.81 136.37 24.24
C LYS A 368 22.12 137.27 25.28
N ARG A 369 21.40 136.70 26.25
CA ARG A 369 20.76 137.48 27.35
C ARG A 369 21.81 138.12 28.25
N LEU A 370 22.90 137.40 28.56
CA LEU A 370 24.03 137.95 29.30
C LEU A 370 24.66 139.15 28.56
N ALA A 371 24.85 139.02 27.24
CA ALA A 371 25.38 140.09 26.40
C ALA A 371 24.46 141.34 26.35
N ARG A 372 23.13 141.16 26.39
CA ARG A 372 22.17 142.29 26.42
C ARG A 372 22.10 142.98 27.78
N ARG A 373 22.35 142.28 28.89
CA ARG A 373 22.29 142.86 30.26
C ARG A 373 23.58 143.59 30.65
N GLY A 374 24.70 143.32 29.98
CA GLY A 374 25.98 144.00 30.20
C GLY A 374 26.18 145.31 29.41
N GLY A 375 25.30 145.65 28.47
CA GLY A 375 25.50 146.77 27.53
C GLY A 375 24.91 148.14 27.91
N LEU A 376 24.12 148.24 28.99
CA LEU A 376 23.45 149.49 29.39
C LEU A 376 23.78 149.87 30.84
N ARG A 377 25.01 150.34 31.06
CA ARG A 377 25.39 151.35 32.06
C ARG A 377 26.93 151.51 32.06
N GLN A 378 27.45 152.27 31.11
CA GLN A 378 28.61 153.14 31.32
C GLN A 378 28.74 154.15 30.17
N GLY A 379 28.71 155.43 30.53
CA GLY A 379 28.84 156.58 29.63
C GLY A 379 27.67 157.56 29.80
N GLY A 380 27.74 158.62 30.60
CA GLY A 380 28.84 159.16 31.38
C GLY A 380 28.44 160.53 31.94
N ARG A 381 29.11 160.98 33.00
CA ARG A 381 29.28 162.41 33.32
C ARG A 381 30.41 162.60 34.33
N THR A 382 31.59 162.90 33.82
CA THR A 382 32.62 163.69 34.51
C THR A 382 32.75 165.02 33.76
N ARG A 383 32.85 166.09 34.56
CA ARG A 383 32.48 167.47 34.26
C ARG A 383 33.75 168.31 34.09
N GLY A 384 33.83 169.03 32.96
CA GLY A 384 34.52 170.33 32.79
C GLY A 384 35.99 170.47 33.20
N GLY A 385 36.84 170.63 32.18
CA GLY A 385 37.86 171.69 32.13
C GLY A 385 37.70 172.37 30.76
N LYS A 386 37.75 173.70 30.59
CA LYS A 386 38.45 174.73 31.38
C LYS A 386 37.61 176.02 31.54
N ARG A 387 37.89 176.69 32.67
CA ARG A 387 37.32 177.94 33.22
C ARG A 387 35.98 177.78 33.92
#